data_AF-A0A969ZYH1-F1
#
_entry.id   AF-A0A969ZYH1-F1
#
_cell.length_a   1.000
_cell.length_b   1.000
_cell.length_c   1.000
_cell.angle_alpha   90.00
_cell.angle_beta   90.00
_cell.angle_gamma   90.00
#
_symmetry.space_group_name_H-M   'P 1'
#
loop_
_entity.id
_entity.type
_entity.pdbx_description
1 polymer ?
#
loop_
_entity_poly.entity_id
_entity_poly.type
_entity_poly.pdbx_seq_one_letter_code
_entity_poly.pdbx_strand_id
1 'polypeptide(L)'
;MKAAELRKSILQAAVQGKLVPQDIHDEPASVLLERIRVEKERLVKEGKIKKEKPLPPISEDEIPYDLPEGWVWCRLNELFNFIDYRGKTPTKTNKGIPLITGANIKNGYMDYTQKFFISEEEYIQRLSRGICQKGDILITT
;
A
#
# COMPACT_ATOMS: atom_id res chain seq x y z
N MET A 1 5.62 31.59 -15.66
CA MET A 1 5.35 30.40 -14.82
C MET A 1 6.00 30.62 -13.46
N LYS A 2 5.24 30.54 -12.36
CA LYS A 2 5.79 30.70 -11.00
C LYS A 2 6.57 29.44 -10.60
N ALA A 3 7.58 29.56 -9.73
CA ALA A 3 8.42 28.42 -9.32
C ALA A 3 7.62 27.23 -8.75
N ALA A 4 6.51 27.50 -8.06
CA ALA A 4 5.61 26.45 -7.54
C ALA A 4 4.86 25.69 -8.65
N GLU A 5 4.43 26.39 -9.72
CA GLU A 5 3.75 25.79 -10.87
C GLU A 5 4.69 24.88 -11.65
N LEU A 6 5.94 25.33 -11.83
CA LEU A 6 6.98 24.52 -12.48
C LEU A 6 7.26 23.23 -11.70
N ARG A 7 7.41 23.31 -10.37
CA ARG A 7 7.60 22.12 -9.53
C ARG A 7 6.44 21.14 -9.66
N LYS A 8 5.20 21.62 -9.66
CA LYS A 8 4.01 20.78 -9.87
C LYS A 8 4.03 20.11 -11.24
N SER A 9 4.38 20.85 -12.30
CA SER A 9 4.47 20.29 -13.65
C SER A 9 5.54 19.21 -13.77
N ILE A 10 6.70 19.40 -13.14
CA ILE A 10 7.78 18.40 -13.12
C ILE A 10 7.32 17.15 -12.37
N LEU A 11 6.71 17.31 -11.19
CA LEU A 11 6.17 16.16 -10.44
C LEU A 11 5.12 15.39 -11.24
N GLN A 12 4.25 16.11 -11.96
CA GLN A 12 3.26 15.48 -12.82
C GLN A 12 3.91 14.71 -13.97
N ALA A 13 4.92 15.29 -14.63
CA ALA A 13 5.66 14.59 -15.67
C ALA A 13 6.38 13.34 -15.11
N ALA A 14 6.88 13.41 -13.87
CA ALA A 14 7.55 12.29 -13.21
C ALA A 14 6.60 11.10 -13.01
N VAL A 15 5.41 11.35 -12.44
CA VAL A 15 4.42 10.28 -12.21
C VAL A 15 3.81 9.73 -13.49
N GLN A 16 3.85 10.50 -14.58
CA GLN A 16 3.44 10.06 -15.92
C GLN A 16 4.53 9.28 -16.67
N GLY A 17 5.71 9.07 -16.06
CA GLY A 17 6.84 8.40 -16.72
C GLY A 17 7.49 9.21 -17.84
N LYS A 18 7.17 10.51 -17.98
CA LYS A 18 7.64 11.37 -19.09
C LYS A 18 9.03 11.95 -18.88
N LEU A 19 9.63 11.74 -17.71
CA LEU A 19 10.95 12.27 -17.37
C LEU A 19 12.10 11.31 -17.68
N VAL A 20 11.81 10.10 -18.16
CA VAL A 20 12.81 9.11 -18.55
C VAL A 20 12.47 8.49 -19.90
N PRO A 21 13.46 8.19 -20.76
CA PRO A 21 13.24 7.42 -21.97
C PRO A 21 12.60 6.07 -21.64
N GLN A 22 11.64 5.64 -22.45
CA GLN A 22 11.02 4.32 -22.32
C GLN A 22 11.77 3.31 -23.16
N ASP A 23 12.00 2.11 -22.62
CA ASP A 23 12.57 0.99 -23.36
C ASP A 23 11.45 0.05 -23.83
N ILE A 24 11.38 -0.20 -25.13
CA ILE A 24 10.40 -1.13 -25.72
C ILE A 24 10.67 -2.58 -25.32
N HIS A 25 11.87 -2.88 -24.83
CA HIS A 25 12.24 -4.20 -24.33
C HIS A 25 11.94 -4.41 -22.85
N ASP A 26 11.48 -3.38 -22.13
CA ASP A 26 11.04 -3.52 -20.75
C ASP A 26 9.84 -4.47 -20.66
N GLU A 27 9.80 -5.25 -19.57
CA GLU A 27 8.67 -6.13 -19.29
C GLU A 27 7.39 -5.29 -19.06
N PRO A 28 6.30 -5.56 -19.80
CA PRO A 28 5.05 -4.86 -19.56
C PRO A 28 4.52 -5.09 -18.14
N ALA A 29 3.99 -4.04 -17.52
CA ALA A 29 3.42 -4.10 -16.17
C ALA A 29 2.29 -5.13 -16.04
N SER A 30 1.59 -5.45 -17.13
CA SER A 30 0.58 -6.50 -17.19
C SER A 30 1.12 -7.89 -16.83
N VAL A 31 2.38 -8.19 -17.17
CA VAL A 31 3.03 -9.47 -16.84
C VAL A 31 3.29 -9.57 -15.34
N LEU A 32 3.72 -8.48 -14.71
CA LEU A 32 3.85 -8.42 -13.25
C LEU A 32 2.48 -8.56 -12.55
N LEU A 33 1.46 -7.87 -13.04
CA LEU A 33 0.10 -7.98 -12.49
C LEU A 33 -0.44 -9.40 -12.56
N GLU A 34 -0.20 -10.13 -13.65
CA GLU A 34 -0.60 -11.53 -13.76
C GLU A 34 0.10 -12.41 -12.72
N ARG A 35 1.41 -12.23 -12.52
CA ARG A 35 2.15 -12.95 -11.47
C ARG A 35 1.61 -12.64 -10.08
N ILE A 36 1.30 -11.38 -9.80
CA ILE A 36 0.70 -10.96 -8.52
C ILE A 36 -0.68 -11.61 -8.35
N ARG A 37 -1.51 -11.65 -9.39
CA ARG A 37 -2.83 -12.29 -9.35
C ARG A 37 -2.73 -13.77 -8.97
N VAL A 38 -1.86 -14.52 -9.67
CA VAL A 38 -1.63 -15.94 -9.42
C VAL A 38 -1.12 -16.17 -7.98
N GLU A 39 -0.19 -15.33 -7.52
CA GLU A 39 0.35 -15.44 -6.17
C GLU A 39 -0.70 -15.10 -5.10
N LYS A 40 -1.53 -14.07 -5.30
CA LYS A 40 -2.65 -13.75 -4.40
C LYS A 40 -3.64 -14.92 -4.34
N GLU A 41 -4.00 -15.53 -5.47
CA GLU A 41 -4.87 -16.71 -5.48
C GLU A 41 -4.29 -17.88 -4.69
N ARG A 42 -2.98 -18.13 -4.81
CA ARG A 42 -2.27 -19.14 -4.02
C ARG A 42 -2.35 -18.83 -2.52
N LEU A 43 -2.05 -17.60 -2.12
CA LEU A 43 -2.10 -17.17 -0.72
C LEU A 43 -3.52 -17.21 -0.13
N VAL A 44 -4.56 -16.95 -0.93
CA VAL A 44 -5.96 -17.12 -0.54
C VAL A 44 -6.28 -18.59 -0.30
N LYS A 45 -5.84 -19.51 -1.20
CA LYS A 45 -6.04 -20.95 -1.03
C LYS A 45 -5.33 -21.49 0.22
N GLU A 46 -4.17 -20.93 0.56
CA GLU A 46 -3.42 -21.25 1.77
C GLU A 46 -3.98 -20.60 3.04
N GLY A 47 -5.01 -19.74 2.93
CA GLY A 47 -5.61 -19.02 4.05
C GLY A 47 -4.73 -17.93 4.66
N LYS A 48 -3.65 -17.53 3.97
CA LYS A 48 -2.71 -16.49 4.45
C LYS A 48 -3.26 -15.08 4.26
N ILE A 49 -4.07 -14.86 3.24
CA ILE A 49 -4.78 -13.60 3.00
C ILE A 49 -6.27 -13.86 2.77
N LYS A 50 -7.10 -12.86 3.05
CA LYS A 50 -8.55 -12.95 2.83
C LYS A 50 -8.86 -12.75 1.36
N LYS A 51 -9.87 -13.48 0.85
CA LYS A 51 -10.38 -13.26 -0.49
C LYS A 51 -11.08 -11.89 -0.56
N GLU A 52 -10.54 -11.00 -1.36
CA GLU A 52 -11.14 -9.69 -1.63
C GLU A 52 -12.28 -9.82 -2.64
N LYS A 53 -13.23 -8.87 -2.60
CA LYS A 53 -14.27 -8.78 -3.62
C LYS A 53 -13.65 -8.21 -4.90
N PRO A 54 -14.00 -8.73 -6.08
CA PRO A 54 -13.53 -8.14 -7.33
C PRO A 54 -14.02 -6.69 -7.43
N LEU A 55 -13.09 -5.80 -7.77
CA LEU A 55 -13.40 -4.41 -8.07
C LEU A 55 -13.87 -4.29 -9.53
N PRO A 56 -14.68 -3.26 -9.84
CA PRO A 56 -15.04 -3.01 -11.23
C PRO A 56 -13.79 -2.70 -12.07
N PRO A 57 -13.79 -3.10 -13.36
CA PRO A 57 -12.77 -2.67 -14.31
C PRO A 57 -12.60 -1.15 -14.29
N ILE A 58 -11.41 -0.68 -14.63
CA ILE A 58 -11.15 0.75 -14.81
C ILE A 58 -11.85 1.17 -16.11
N SER A 59 -12.74 2.13 -16.00
CA SER A 59 -13.48 2.71 -17.12
C SER A 59 -12.69 3.83 -17.81
N GLU A 60 -13.03 4.15 -19.06
CA GLU A 60 -12.33 5.19 -19.84
C GLU A 60 -12.43 6.57 -19.18
N ASP A 61 -13.54 6.88 -18.50
CA ASP A 61 -13.73 8.14 -17.78
C ASP A 61 -12.89 8.27 -16.50
N GLU A 62 -12.36 7.15 -15.98
CA GLU A 62 -11.44 7.15 -14.84
C GLU A 62 -9.98 7.38 -15.24
N ILE A 63 -9.64 7.33 -16.54
CA ILE A 63 -8.27 7.45 -17.02
C ILE A 63 -7.91 8.94 -17.14
N PRO A 64 -7.01 9.47 -16.30
CA PRO A 64 -6.72 10.90 -16.28
C PRO A 64 -5.76 11.35 -17.39
N TYR A 65 -4.98 10.41 -17.96
CA TYR A 65 -3.98 10.67 -18.99
C TYR A 65 -3.47 9.37 -19.63
N ASP A 66 -2.86 9.52 -20.80
CA ASP A 66 -2.15 8.44 -21.50
C ASP A 66 -0.90 8.01 -20.76
N LEU A 67 -0.68 6.69 -20.73
CA LEU A 67 0.49 6.07 -20.13
C LEU A 67 1.59 5.80 -21.18
N PRO A 68 2.85 5.72 -20.74
CA PRO A 68 3.92 5.18 -21.58
C PRO A 68 3.65 3.74 -22.04
N GLU A 69 4.34 3.32 -23.10
CA GLU A 69 4.29 1.93 -23.56
C GLU A 69 4.73 0.96 -22.45
N GLY A 70 4.06 -0.18 -22.34
CA GLY A 70 4.30 -1.19 -21.29
C GLY A 70 3.65 -0.88 -19.94
N TRP A 71 3.23 0.35 -19.66
CA TRP A 71 2.52 0.71 -18.42
C TRP A 71 1.03 0.42 -18.55
N VAL A 72 0.38 0.08 -17.44
CA VAL A 72 -1.07 -0.12 -17.39
C VAL A 72 -1.65 0.48 -16.12
N TRP A 73 -2.87 0.99 -16.22
CA TRP A 73 -3.65 1.36 -15.04
C TRP A 73 -4.14 0.10 -14.34
N CYS A 74 -3.99 0.06 -13.02
CA CYS A 74 -4.53 -0.99 -12.16
C CYS A 74 -5.07 -0.39 -10.85
N ARG A 75 -5.94 -1.12 -10.16
CA ARG A 75 -6.42 -0.75 -8.83
C ARG A 75 -5.34 -1.14 -7.82
N LEU A 76 -5.14 -0.33 -6.77
CA LEU A 76 -4.16 -0.65 -5.72
C LEU A 76 -4.40 -2.01 -5.04
N ASN A 77 -5.66 -2.44 -4.93
CA ASN A 77 -6.04 -3.75 -4.42
C ASN A 77 -5.55 -4.92 -5.28
N GLU A 78 -5.21 -4.70 -6.55
CA GLU A 78 -4.60 -5.73 -7.38
C GLU A 78 -3.15 -5.98 -6.97
N LEU A 79 -2.46 -4.92 -6.51
CA LEU A 79 -1.05 -4.97 -6.12
C LEU A 79 -0.83 -5.33 -4.64
N PHE A 80 -1.67 -4.79 -3.75
CA PHE A 80 -1.46 -4.87 -2.30
C PHE A 80 -2.53 -5.71 -1.61
N ASN A 81 -2.17 -6.29 -0.46
CA ASN A 81 -3.13 -6.82 0.51
C ASN A 81 -3.29 -5.78 1.63
N PHE A 82 -4.47 -5.18 1.73
CA PHE A 82 -4.72 -4.12 2.71
C PHE A 82 -5.11 -4.69 4.07
N ILE A 83 -4.39 -4.28 5.12
CA ILE A 83 -4.74 -4.59 6.51
C ILE A 83 -5.24 -3.31 7.18
N ASP A 84 -6.53 -3.28 7.51
CA ASP A 84 -7.15 -2.12 8.16
C ASP A 84 -7.33 -2.38 9.66
N TYR A 85 -6.50 -1.74 10.49
CA TYR A 85 -6.59 -1.80 11.95
C TYR A 85 -7.45 -0.68 12.56
N ARG A 86 -8.15 0.13 11.76
CA ARG A 86 -9.06 1.18 12.28
C ARG A 86 -10.19 0.55 13.10
N GLY A 87 -10.62 1.27 14.13
CA GLY A 87 -11.69 0.85 15.03
C GLY A 87 -11.42 1.28 16.46
N LYS A 88 -11.90 0.47 17.43
CA LYS A 88 -11.73 0.73 18.86
C LYS A 88 -10.23 0.83 19.21
N THR A 89 -9.85 1.93 19.86
CA THR A 89 -8.50 2.12 20.41
C THR A 89 -8.20 1.02 21.43
N PRO A 90 -7.06 0.32 21.33
CA PRO A 90 -6.70 -0.71 22.30
C PRO A 90 -6.45 -0.10 23.68
N THR A 91 -6.68 -0.89 24.72
CA THR A 91 -6.34 -0.50 26.09
C THR A 91 -4.82 -0.50 26.25
N LYS A 92 -4.27 0.68 26.54
CA LYS A 92 -2.82 0.86 26.70
C LYS A 92 -2.36 0.34 28.05
N THR A 93 -1.23 -0.35 28.05
CA THR A 93 -0.55 -0.85 29.25
C THR A 93 0.87 -0.26 29.34
N ASN A 94 1.51 -0.43 30.49
CA ASN A 94 2.91 -0.03 30.73
C ASN A 94 3.93 -1.11 30.35
N LYS A 95 3.48 -2.33 30.05
CA LYS A 95 4.30 -3.49 29.64
C LYS A 95 3.48 -4.41 28.74
N GLY A 96 4.15 -5.17 27.88
CA GLY A 96 3.50 -6.12 26.96
C GLY A 96 4.06 -5.99 25.54
N ILE A 97 3.19 -6.17 24.55
CA ILE A 97 3.55 -6.05 23.13
C ILE A 97 3.59 -4.56 22.75
N PRO A 98 4.68 -4.09 22.10
CA PRO A 98 4.79 -2.71 21.62
C PRO A 98 3.61 -2.31 20.72
N LEU A 99 2.91 -1.24 21.07
CA LEU A 99 1.87 -0.65 20.24
C LEU A 99 2.45 0.42 19.32
N ILE A 100 2.37 0.18 18.02
CA ILE A 100 2.63 1.21 17.00
C ILE A 100 1.33 1.93 16.68
N THR A 101 1.39 3.26 16.65
CA THR A 101 0.26 4.15 16.32
C THR A 101 0.68 5.13 15.23
N GLY A 102 -0.27 5.87 14.66
CA GLY A 102 0.06 6.94 13.71
C GLY A 102 1.03 8.00 14.28
N ALA A 103 1.07 8.19 15.61
CA ALA A 103 2.01 9.10 16.26
C ALA A 103 3.48 8.63 16.18
N ASN A 104 3.73 7.36 15.84
CA ASN A 104 5.06 6.83 15.58
C ASN A 104 5.55 7.18 14.18
N ILE A 105 4.71 7.63 13.26
CA ILE A 105 5.13 7.99 11.90
C ILE A 105 5.31 9.50 11.84
N LYS A 106 6.56 9.95 11.66
CA LYS A 106 6.94 11.37 11.63
C LYS A 106 7.87 11.65 10.47
N ASN A 107 7.51 12.64 9.66
CA ASN A 107 8.32 13.11 8.53
C ASN A 107 8.77 11.99 7.57
N GLY A 108 7.93 10.96 7.36
CA GLY A 108 8.25 9.80 6.52
C GLY A 108 9.08 8.71 7.20
N TYR A 109 9.40 8.85 8.48
CA TYR A 109 10.18 7.87 9.25
C TYR A 109 9.38 7.31 10.42
N MET A 110 9.77 6.10 10.84
CA MET A 110 9.28 5.46 12.05
C MET A 110 10.08 5.94 13.27
N ASP A 111 9.39 6.60 14.20
CA ASP A 111 9.83 6.87 15.56
C ASP A 111 9.57 5.63 16.42
N TYR A 112 10.62 4.86 16.65
CA TYR A 112 10.62 3.66 17.48
C TYR A 112 10.68 3.96 18.98
N THR A 113 10.57 5.22 19.40
CA THR A 113 10.49 5.57 20.81
C THR A 113 9.18 5.03 21.38
N GLN A 114 9.25 3.86 22.02
CA GLN A 114 8.08 3.14 22.48
C GLN A 114 7.50 3.77 23.74
N LYS A 115 6.24 4.21 23.67
CA LYS A 115 5.54 4.83 24.81
C LYS A 115 4.36 4.03 25.34
N PHE A 116 3.82 3.11 24.53
CA PHE A 116 2.59 2.38 24.85
C PHE A 116 2.72 0.91 24.51
N PHE A 117 2.15 0.06 25.34
CA PHE A 117 2.07 -1.37 25.12
C PHE A 117 0.60 -1.80 25.10
N ILE A 118 0.35 -3.02 24.62
CA ILE A 118 -0.93 -3.72 24.74
C ILE A 118 -0.69 -5.12 25.33
N SER A 119 -1.74 -5.71 25.90
CA SER A 119 -1.66 -7.09 26.38
C SER A 119 -1.55 -8.07 25.21
N GLU A 120 -1.11 -9.30 25.50
CA GLU A 120 -1.02 -10.36 24.49
C GLU A 120 -2.41 -10.75 23.96
N GLU A 121 -3.44 -10.72 24.82
CA GLU A 121 -4.82 -11.01 24.41
C GLU A 121 -5.34 -9.98 23.41
N GLU A 122 -5.11 -8.68 23.65
CA GLU A 122 -5.50 -7.61 22.73
C GLU A 122 -4.72 -7.71 21.40
N TYR A 123 -3.44 -8.11 21.46
CA TYR A 123 -2.63 -8.35 20.27
C TYR A 123 -3.20 -9.50 19.44
N ILE A 124 -3.44 -10.66 20.04
CA ILE A 124 -4.00 -11.85 19.36
C ILE A 124 -5.36 -11.53 18.73
N GLN A 125 -6.24 -10.82 19.43
CA GLN A 125 -7.53 -10.41 18.88
C GLN A 125 -7.38 -9.56 17.60
N ARG A 126 -6.36 -8.70 17.54
CA ARG A 126 -6.10 -7.83 16.39
C ARG A 126 -5.45 -8.56 15.22
N LEU A 127 -4.69 -9.64 15.45
CA LEU A 127 -4.10 -10.45 14.39
C LEU A 127 -5.15 -11.06 13.44
N SER A 128 -6.41 -11.19 13.89
CA SER A 128 -7.54 -11.62 13.04
C SER A 128 -7.77 -10.75 11.80
N ARG A 129 -7.25 -9.52 11.79
CA ARG A 129 -7.33 -8.58 10.66
C ARG A 129 -6.23 -8.81 9.64
N GLY A 130 -5.12 -9.39 10.05
CA GLY A 130 -3.89 -9.54 9.30
C GLY A 130 -2.69 -9.44 10.24
N ILE A 131 -1.51 -9.83 9.77
CA ILE A 131 -0.25 -9.69 10.50
C ILE A 131 0.66 -8.80 9.66
N CYS A 132 1.11 -7.68 10.24
CA CYS A 132 2.13 -6.86 9.60
C CYS A 132 3.51 -7.55 9.67
N GLN A 133 4.26 -7.45 8.59
CA GLN A 133 5.59 -7.99 8.45
C GLN A 133 6.61 -6.90 8.12
N LYS A 134 7.89 -7.20 8.35
CA LYS A 134 8.97 -6.31 7.93
C LYS A 134 8.92 -6.16 6.40
N GLY A 135 8.88 -4.92 5.92
CA GLY A 135 8.74 -4.61 4.49
C GLY A 135 7.34 -4.12 4.11
N ASP A 136 6.35 -4.29 4.99
CA ASP A 136 5.03 -3.71 4.78
C ASP A 136 5.07 -2.17 4.84
N ILE A 137 4.17 -1.56 4.09
CA ILE A 137 4.01 -0.10 4.04
C ILE A 137 2.92 0.31 5.03
N LEU A 138 3.29 1.13 6.01
CA LEU A 138 2.33 1.75 6.93
C LEU A 138 1.85 3.08 6.35
N ILE A 139 0.54 3.21 6.19
CA ILE A 139 -0.09 4.43 5.68
C ILE A 139 -0.92 5.04 6.81
N THR A 140 -0.63 6.30 7.14
CA THR A 140 -1.43 7.12 8.05
C THR A 140 -2.07 8.24 7.26
N THR A 141 -3.36 8.45 7.48
CA THR A 141 -4.12 9.60 6.96
C THR A 141 -4.19 10.70 7.98
#